data_AF-A0A414XXY5-F1
#
_entry.id   AF-A0A414XXY5-F1
#
_cell.length_a   1.000
_cell.length_b   1.000
_cell.length_c   1.000
_cell.angle_alpha   90.00
_cell.angle_beta   90.00
_cell.angle_gamma   90.00
#
_symmetry.space_group_name_H-M   'P 1'
#
loop_
_entity.id
_entity.type
_entity.pdbx_description
1 polymer ?
#
loop_
_entity_poly.entity_id
_entity_poly.type
_entity_poly.pdbx_seq_one_letter_code
_entity_poly.pdbx_strand_id
1 'polypeptide(L)'
;MDIIGFYINALGYSHLSSQKPCQDSGRYFAADNVYISVVCDGHGGSSYVRSDIGAQIAADVVVEKIQAFIRKIPNNLFENKKGAVTVKPTRDPIVDENGKRRDISALSESEIELLRQLKSYIQESQKYPDIEKAFREMFSEICMEWKNRVEQDADVHPFTKAEKEKIGSKRIEKAYGTTLMAAVRTPDYWFAFHIGDGKLYACDDLMQWTEPVPWDCNCFMNTTTSLCGHFPANDFRYAFDGTGNFPIAFALGSDGIDDTFLHSDLIHKFYSQILCVFNERNPKEAEELLKVHLAELSKRGSHDDMSVATIIDRDKLDTAIQYYKIISEVRNINAKRDSLKEELEQLQVKRDKLSEDIDNKCNSCNKKAEETKKWWRAQLDELFKKRESYKSSVDEVKNSQSKLAELNQIIAKKEESFSAWIELNREHVSELKEEACKITKTVSRTLKSVSVLVEKGHEEKSDPVCTSNITVSGDKKENIAGEDSPNEVYVKANEAMMSQEGIARMEKESEVQIKELLNKKK
;
A
#
# COMPACT_ATOMS: atom_id res chain seq x y z
N MET A 1 -1.30 35.74 22.05
CA MET A 1 -1.03 35.54 20.62
C MET A 1 0.42 35.92 20.34
N ASP A 2 1.36 35.04 20.68
CA ASP A 2 2.65 35.00 20.01
C ASP A 2 2.46 34.30 18.66
N ILE A 3 2.61 35.03 17.56
CA ILE A 3 2.38 34.53 16.21
C ILE A 3 3.69 34.50 15.43
N ILE A 4 4.05 33.34 14.90
CA ILE A 4 5.09 33.17 13.89
C ILE A 4 4.42 33.21 12.52
N GLY A 5 4.99 33.92 11.56
CA GLY A 5 4.52 33.88 10.19
C GLY A 5 5.61 34.35 9.24
N PHE A 6 5.56 33.85 8.02
CA PHE A 6 6.55 34.10 6.98
C PHE A 6 5.96 33.87 5.59
N TYR A 7 6.69 34.32 4.58
CA TYR A 7 6.56 33.87 3.19
C TYR A 7 7.97 33.56 2.67
N ILE A 8 8.14 32.41 2.02
CA ILE A 8 9.40 31.94 1.44
C ILE A 8 9.09 31.36 0.06
N ASN A 9 9.91 31.69 -0.94
CA ASN A 9 9.92 31.00 -2.23
C ASN A 9 11.28 30.41 -2.59
N ALA A 10 11.31 29.47 -3.53
CA ALA A 10 12.49 28.97 -4.22
C ALA A 10 12.25 28.93 -5.73
N LEU A 11 13.30 29.24 -6.50
CA LEU A 11 13.27 29.18 -7.97
C LEU A 11 13.17 27.72 -8.43
N GLY A 12 12.19 27.45 -9.28
CA GLY A 12 11.91 26.12 -9.82
C GLY A 12 13.03 25.59 -10.71
N TYR A 13 13.26 24.28 -10.68
CA TYR A 13 14.32 23.65 -11.47
C TYR A 13 14.11 23.80 -12.99
N SER A 14 12.86 23.79 -13.46
CA SER A 14 12.44 24.08 -14.83
C SER A 14 12.76 25.53 -15.23
N HIS A 15 12.46 26.48 -14.34
CA HIS A 15 12.68 27.91 -14.57
C HIS A 15 14.18 28.28 -14.51
N LEU A 16 14.93 27.72 -13.57
CA LEU A 16 16.40 27.77 -13.53
C LEU A 16 17.02 27.21 -14.83
N SER A 17 16.57 26.04 -15.29
CA SER A 17 17.06 25.41 -16.53
C SER A 17 16.70 26.22 -17.79
N SER A 18 15.58 26.94 -17.76
CA SER A 18 15.07 27.77 -18.86
C SER A 18 15.52 29.23 -18.81
N GLN A 19 16.32 29.63 -17.81
CA GLN A 19 16.73 31.01 -17.54
C GLN A 19 15.54 31.99 -17.39
N LYS A 20 14.44 31.51 -16.81
CA LYS A 20 13.29 32.32 -16.39
C LYS A 20 13.51 32.92 -14.98
N PRO A 21 12.84 34.02 -14.64
CA PRO A 21 12.66 34.43 -13.24
C PRO A 21 11.81 33.41 -12.47
N CYS A 22 11.83 33.51 -11.14
CA CYS A 22 10.83 32.88 -10.29
C CYS A 22 9.51 33.62 -10.51
N GLN A 23 8.46 32.92 -10.94
CA GLN A 23 7.16 33.50 -11.26
C GLN A 23 6.24 33.59 -10.03
N ASP A 24 6.58 32.86 -8.97
CA ASP A 24 5.96 32.87 -7.65
C ASP A 24 6.21 34.16 -6.85
N SER A 25 5.14 34.72 -6.26
CA SER A 25 5.23 35.80 -5.27
C SER A 25 4.30 35.61 -4.08
N GLY A 26 4.47 36.43 -3.05
CA GLY A 26 3.69 36.35 -1.82
C GLY A 26 4.19 37.32 -0.76
N ARG A 27 3.45 37.44 0.34
CA ARG A 27 3.74 38.38 1.44
C ARG A 27 3.35 37.76 2.77
N TYR A 28 4.07 38.16 3.82
CA TYR A 28 3.59 38.11 5.19
C TYR A 28 3.49 39.53 5.73
N PHE A 29 2.40 39.83 6.43
CA PHE A 29 2.17 41.11 7.10
C PHE A 29 1.65 40.87 8.53
N ALA A 30 2.17 41.66 9.47
CA ALA A 30 1.74 41.65 10.87
C ALA A 30 1.76 43.08 11.44
N ALA A 31 0.60 43.57 11.88
CA ALA A 31 0.45 44.80 12.68
C ALA A 31 -0.87 44.77 13.45
N ASP A 32 -0.96 45.45 14.59
CA ASP A 32 -2.21 45.64 15.35
C ASP A 32 -2.99 44.35 15.71
N ASN A 33 -2.29 43.21 15.84
CA ASN A 33 -2.83 41.85 15.99
C ASN A 33 -3.61 41.32 14.77
N VAL A 34 -3.45 41.95 13.61
CA VAL A 34 -3.86 41.44 12.29
C VAL A 34 -2.64 40.81 11.62
N TYR A 35 -2.81 39.55 11.21
CA TYR A 35 -1.80 38.74 10.54
C TYR A 35 -2.34 38.29 9.19
N ILE A 36 -1.56 38.48 8.12
CA ILE A 36 -1.96 38.17 6.74
C ILE A 36 -0.80 37.41 6.09
N SER A 37 -1.09 36.25 5.51
CA SER A 37 -0.15 35.45 4.71
C SER A 37 -0.74 35.19 3.32
N VAL A 38 0.08 35.36 2.29
CA VAL A 38 -0.32 35.41 0.88
C VAL A 38 0.64 34.59 0.02
N VAL A 39 0.09 33.84 -0.93
CA VAL A 39 0.81 33.22 -2.06
C VAL A 39 0.07 33.55 -3.36
N CYS A 40 0.83 33.87 -4.41
CA CYS A 40 0.38 34.16 -5.76
C CYS A 40 1.27 33.38 -6.73
N ASP A 41 0.70 32.39 -7.41
CA ASP A 41 1.39 31.50 -8.35
C ASP A 41 1.41 32.11 -9.75
N GLY A 42 2.53 32.02 -10.45
CA GLY A 42 2.77 32.69 -11.72
C GLY A 42 2.84 31.75 -12.93
N HIS A 43 1.71 31.56 -13.62
CA HIS A 43 1.56 30.68 -14.80
C HIS A 43 2.80 30.57 -15.73
N GLY A 44 3.42 29.40 -15.81
CA GLY A 44 4.62 29.15 -16.63
C GLY A 44 4.44 29.19 -18.16
N GLY A 45 3.21 29.28 -18.68
CA GLY A 45 2.90 29.16 -20.12
C GLY A 45 3.42 30.29 -21.01
N SER A 46 3.65 30.01 -22.30
CA SER A 46 4.42 30.89 -23.21
C SER A 46 3.89 32.32 -23.40
N SER A 47 2.60 32.58 -23.21
CA SER A 47 2.02 33.93 -23.33
C SER A 47 2.03 34.75 -22.04
N TYR A 48 2.33 34.14 -20.89
CA TYR A 48 2.34 34.78 -19.57
C TYR A 48 3.70 35.45 -19.29
N VAL A 49 4.10 36.34 -20.19
CA VAL A 49 5.48 36.84 -20.32
C VAL A 49 5.97 37.76 -19.19
N ARG A 50 5.10 38.14 -18.24
CA ARG A 50 5.37 38.99 -17.06
C ARG A 50 4.60 38.52 -15.82
N SER A 51 4.40 37.21 -15.72
CA SER A 51 3.60 36.62 -14.65
C SER A 51 4.28 36.72 -13.27
N ASP A 52 5.62 36.78 -13.24
CA ASP A 52 6.43 37.19 -12.09
C ASP A 52 6.03 38.59 -11.55
N ILE A 53 5.96 39.59 -12.44
CA ILE A 53 5.52 40.94 -12.10
C ILE A 53 4.04 40.93 -11.68
N GLY A 54 3.22 40.14 -12.36
CA GLY A 54 1.79 40.00 -12.06
C GLY A 54 1.48 39.40 -10.69
N ALA A 55 2.21 38.35 -10.31
CA ALA A 55 2.17 37.73 -8.99
C ALA A 55 2.67 38.71 -7.91
N GLN A 56 3.75 39.45 -8.19
CA GLN A 56 4.25 40.48 -7.28
C GLN A 56 3.19 41.58 -7.02
N ILE A 57 2.57 42.11 -8.08
CA ILE A 57 1.50 43.11 -7.98
C ILE A 57 0.29 42.53 -7.21
N ALA A 58 -0.11 41.29 -7.48
CA ALA A 58 -1.21 40.64 -6.77
C ALA A 58 -0.94 40.54 -5.27
N ALA A 59 0.29 40.17 -4.90
CA ALA A 59 0.71 39.97 -3.52
C ALA A 59 0.75 41.28 -2.71
N ASP A 60 1.09 42.41 -3.33
CA ASP A 60 0.99 43.74 -2.68
C ASP A 60 -0.47 44.23 -2.61
N VAL A 61 -1.20 44.16 -3.72
CA VAL A 61 -2.60 44.62 -3.81
C VAL A 61 -3.50 43.94 -2.79
N VAL A 62 -3.37 42.62 -2.63
CA VAL A 62 -4.26 41.88 -1.74
C VAL A 62 -4.07 42.26 -0.27
N VAL A 63 -2.83 42.53 0.17
CA VAL A 63 -2.55 42.99 1.54
C VAL A 63 -3.21 44.36 1.79
N GLU A 64 -3.08 45.29 0.84
CA GLU A 64 -3.74 46.61 0.93
C GLU A 64 -5.27 46.49 1.02
N LYS A 65 -5.89 45.65 0.16
CA LYS A 65 -7.35 45.49 0.16
C LYS A 65 -7.88 44.72 1.37
N ILE A 66 -7.14 43.73 1.88
CA ILE A 66 -7.49 43.07 3.16
C ILE A 66 -7.45 44.08 4.31
N GLN A 67 -6.41 44.92 4.39
CA GLN A 67 -6.36 45.97 5.42
C GLN A 67 -7.52 46.98 5.27
N ALA A 68 -7.87 47.37 4.04
CA ALA A 68 -9.00 48.26 3.79
C ALA A 68 -10.34 47.60 4.19
N PHE A 69 -10.53 46.31 3.87
CA PHE A 69 -11.69 45.52 4.23
C PHE A 69 -11.87 45.43 5.75
N ILE A 70 -10.83 45.06 6.50
CA ILE A 70 -10.87 44.97 7.97
C ILE A 70 -11.25 46.32 8.61
N ARG A 71 -10.82 47.45 8.03
CA ARG A 71 -11.20 48.81 8.49
C ARG A 71 -12.61 49.24 8.05
N LYS A 72 -13.20 48.60 7.04
CA LYS A 72 -14.50 48.93 6.42
C LYS A 72 -15.67 48.13 7.02
N ILE A 73 -15.43 46.90 7.48
CA ILE A 73 -16.49 46.02 7.99
C ILE A 73 -16.91 46.34 9.43
N PRO A 74 -18.17 46.06 9.83
CA PRO A 74 -18.58 46.09 11.23
C PRO A 74 -17.85 45.01 12.05
N ASN A 75 -17.44 45.33 13.28
CA ASN A 75 -16.75 44.40 14.19
C ASN A 75 -17.53 43.07 14.38
N ASN A 76 -18.86 43.12 14.37
CA ASN A 76 -19.73 41.96 14.56
C ASN A 76 -20.12 41.24 13.25
N LEU A 77 -19.50 41.55 12.11
CA LEU A 77 -19.82 40.92 10.83
C LEU A 77 -19.68 39.39 10.91
N PHE A 78 -18.60 38.90 11.51
CA PHE A 78 -18.30 37.47 11.68
C PHE A 78 -18.72 36.88 13.04
N GLU A 79 -19.11 37.71 14.00
CA GLU A 79 -19.41 37.29 15.38
C GLU A 79 -20.39 36.11 15.45
N ASN A 80 -19.98 35.03 16.13
CA ASN A 80 -20.73 33.78 16.32
C ASN A 80 -21.15 33.08 15.00
N LYS A 81 -20.48 33.36 13.88
CA LYS A 81 -20.79 32.79 12.56
C LYS A 81 -19.57 32.07 11.99
N LYS A 82 -19.82 31.02 11.20
CA LYS A 82 -18.80 30.40 10.35
C LYS A 82 -19.39 29.80 9.09
N GLY A 83 -18.62 29.81 8.01
CA GLY A 83 -19.06 29.33 6.71
C GLY A 83 -17.94 29.27 5.69
N ALA A 84 -18.21 28.55 4.61
CA ALA A 84 -17.31 28.39 3.48
C ALA A 84 -18.14 28.42 2.20
N VAL A 85 -17.71 29.20 1.21
CA VAL A 85 -18.44 29.40 -0.05
C VAL A 85 -17.49 29.19 -1.21
N THR A 86 -17.86 28.29 -2.11
CA THR A 86 -17.10 27.97 -3.34
C THR A 86 -17.31 29.04 -4.43
N VAL A 87 -16.73 28.81 -5.61
CA VAL A 87 -16.85 29.67 -6.79
C VAL A 87 -18.31 29.86 -7.19
N LYS A 88 -18.65 31.09 -7.59
CA LYS A 88 -19.96 31.43 -8.14
C LYS A 88 -20.11 30.81 -9.54
N PRO A 89 -20.99 29.82 -9.74
CA PRO A 89 -21.00 29.01 -10.97
C PRO A 89 -21.35 29.78 -12.23
N THR A 90 -20.75 29.38 -13.34
CA THR A 90 -20.92 29.98 -14.67
C THR A 90 -22.17 29.49 -15.41
N ARG A 91 -22.66 28.28 -15.10
CA ARG A 91 -23.89 27.67 -15.66
C ARG A 91 -24.50 26.63 -14.72
N ASP A 92 -25.77 26.30 -14.91
CA ASP A 92 -26.37 25.08 -14.34
C ASP A 92 -26.18 23.91 -15.32
N PRO A 93 -25.40 22.85 -14.98
CA PRO A 93 -25.25 21.69 -15.84
C PRO A 93 -26.55 20.89 -16.04
N ILE A 94 -27.56 21.00 -15.16
CA ILE A 94 -28.87 20.38 -15.38
C ILE A 94 -29.65 21.04 -16.54
N VAL A 95 -29.23 22.21 -17.02
CA VAL A 95 -29.85 22.91 -18.15
C VAL A 95 -28.97 22.80 -19.39
N ASP A 96 -29.57 22.54 -20.56
CA ASP A 96 -28.88 22.57 -21.86
C ASP A 96 -28.87 23.98 -22.49
N GLU A 97 -28.15 24.14 -23.60
CA GLU A 97 -28.02 25.41 -24.33
C GLU A 97 -29.35 25.98 -24.85
N ASN A 98 -30.41 25.17 -24.92
CA ASN A 98 -31.76 25.56 -25.33
C ASN A 98 -32.68 25.85 -24.13
N GLY A 99 -32.14 25.86 -22.90
CA GLY A 99 -32.90 26.07 -21.67
C GLY A 99 -33.69 24.85 -21.19
N LYS A 100 -33.50 23.68 -21.80
CA LYS A 100 -34.24 22.47 -21.46
C LYS A 100 -33.49 21.66 -20.38
N ARG A 101 -34.27 21.02 -19.50
CA ARG A 101 -33.75 20.20 -18.40
C ARG A 101 -33.21 18.85 -18.90
N ARG A 102 -31.95 18.56 -18.58
CA ARG A 102 -31.27 17.27 -18.74
C ARG A 102 -31.50 16.35 -17.54
N ASP A 103 -31.32 15.06 -17.74
CA ASP A 103 -31.27 14.07 -16.66
C ASP A 103 -29.89 14.09 -15.97
N ILE A 104 -29.83 13.85 -14.66
CA ILE A 104 -28.56 13.82 -13.91
C ILE A 104 -27.71 12.61 -14.34
N SER A 105 -28.33 11.49 -14.74
CA SER A 105 -27.66 10.31 -15.28
C SER A 105 -27.03 10.52 -16.66
N ALA A 106 -27.34 11.64 -17.33
CA ALA A 106 -26.76 12.03 -18.62
C ALA A 106 -25.66 13.11 -18.48
N LEU A 107 -25.23 13.42 -17.25
CA LEU A 107 -24.12 14.34 -16.99
C LEU A 107 -22.78 13.61 -16.93
N SER A 108 -21.75 14.23 -17.50
CA SER A 108 -20.35 13.80 -17.34
C SER A 108 -19.85 14.01 -15.90
N GLU A 109 -18.75 13.37 -15.48
CA GLU A 109 -18.22 13.48 -14.11
C GLU A 109 -17.88 14.92 -13.72
N SER A 110 -17.32 15.70 -14.64
CA SER A 110 -17.04 17.14 -14.43
C SER A 110 -18.32 17.99 -14.36
N GLU A 111 -19.40 17.61 -15.05
CA GLU A 111 -20.72 18.24 -14.90
C GLU A 111 -21.42 17.83 -13.59
N ILE A 112 -21.17 16.62 -13.08
CA ILE A 112 -21.61 16.19 -11.76
C ILE A 112 -20.87 16.97 -10.66
N GLU A 113 -19.56 17.24 -10.82
CA GLU A 113 -18.83 18.08 -9.87
C GLU A 113 -19.25 19.55 -9.94
N LEU A 114 -19.44 20.11 -11.14
CA LEU A 114 -20.01 21.45 -11.31
C LEU A 114 -21.41 21.55 -10.67
N LEU A 115 -22.20 20.47 -10.67
CA LEU A 115 -23.50 20.40 -10.00
C LEU A 115 -23.37 20.32 -8.46
N ARG A 116 -22.33 19.67 -7.93
CA ARG A 116 -22.01 19.68 -6.49
C ARG A 116 -21.59 21.08 -6.04
N GLN A 117 -20.66 21.69 -6.76
CA GLN A 117 -20.21 23.07 -6.58
C GLN A 117 -21.37 24.07 -6.62
N LEU A 118 -22.27 23.96 -7.61
CA LEU A 118 -23.46 24.80 -7.72
C LEU A 118 -24.42 24.69 -6.52
N LYS A 119 -24.69 23.48 -6.05
CA LYS A 119 -25.53 23.26 -4.86
C LYS A 119 -24.88 23.83 -3.61
N SER A 120 -23.58 23.62 -3.43
CA SER A 120 -22.80 24.16 -2.31
C SER A 120 -22.81 25.69 -2.30
N TYR A 121 -22.53 26.33 -3.44
CA TYR A 121 -22.59 27.79 -3.58
C TYR A 121 -23.99 28.34 -3.23
N ILE A 122 -25.06 27.77 -3.80
CA ILE A 122 -26.44 28.24 -3.53
C ILE A 122 -26.78 28.12 -2.04
N GLN A 123 -26.40 27.03 -1.39
CA GLN A 123 -26.70 26.79 0.03
C GLN A 123 -25.95 27.75 0.96
N GLU A 124 -24.62 27.85 0.85
CA GLU A 124 -23.83 28.58 1.83
C GLU A 124 -23.77 30.09 1.57
N SER A 125 -23.87 30.57 0.32
CA SER A 125 -23.91 32.02 0.03
C SER A 125 -25.18 32.70 0.58
N GLN A 126 -26.32 31.98 0.62
CA GLN A 126 -27.59 32.50 1.16
C GLN A 126 -27.64 32.54 2.69
N LYS A 127 -26.74 31.83 3.36
CA LYS A 127 -26.68 31.69 4.83
C LYS A 127 -26.31 33.00 5.53
N TYR A 128 -25.44 33.79 4.91
CA TYR A 128 -24.94 35.08 5.43
C TYR A 128 -24.77 36.10 4.29
N PRO A 129 -25.85 36.67 3.74
CA PRO A 129 -25.80 37.46 2.50
C PRO A 129 -24.96 38.73 2.63
N ASP A 130 -24.88 39.34 3.81
CA ASP A 130 -24.01 40.50 4.06
C ASP A 130 -22.52 40.14 4.01
N ILE A 131 -22.16 38.91 4.39
CA ILE A 131 -20.79 38.40 4.35
C ILE A 131 -20.38 38.08 2.90
N GLU A 132 -21.24 37.35 2.17
CA GLU A 132 -21.05 37.11 0.72
C GLU A 132 -20.90 38.42 -0.04
N LYS A 133 -21.79 39.40 0.22
CA LYS A 133 -21.67 40.74 -0.38
C LYS A 133 -20.34 41.41 -0.04
N ALA A 134 -19.94 41.44 1.24
CA ALA A 134 -18.71 42.09 1.66
C ALA A 134 -17.46 41.46 1.02
N PHE A 135 -17.39 40.13 0.94
CA PHE A 135 -16.31 39.42 0.25
C PHE A 135 -16.31 39.69 -1.27
N ARG A 136 -17.47 39.64 -1.94
CA ARG A 136 -17.55 39.93 -3.39
C ARG A 136 -17.20 41.39 -3.73
N GLU A 137 -17.51 42.35 -2.85
CA GLU A 137 -16.97 43.71 -2.95
C GLU A 137 -15.43 43.71 -2.87
N MET A 138 -14.85 43.09 -1.84
CA MET A 138 -13.39 43.02 -1.68
C MET A 138 -12.69 42.32 -2.85
N PHE A 139 -13.20 41.19 -3.34
CA PHE A 139 -12.63 40.51 -4.50
C PHE A 139 -12.71 41.37 -5.77
N SER A 140 -13.78 42.15 -5.93
CA SER A 140 -13.91 43.10 -7.04
C SER A 140 -12.89 44.24 -6.91
N GLU A 141 -12.71 44.79 -5.71
CA GLU A 141 -11.71 45.82 -5.39
C GLU A 141 -10.27 45.32 -5.63
N ILE A 142 -9.97 44.04 -5.31
CA ILE A 142 -8.69 43.37 -5.61
C ILE A 142 -8.48 43.25 -7.12
N CYS A 143 -9.44 42.68 -7.85
CA CYS A 143 -9.33 42.46 -9.29
C CYS A 143 -9.14 43.78 -10.07
N MET A 144 -9.87 44.83 -9.69
CA MET A 144 -9.76 46.15 -10.33
C MET A 144 -8.41 46.80 -10.04
N GLU A 145 -7.94 46.78 -8.79
CA GLU A 145 -6.63 47.36 -8.43
C GLU A 145 -5.46 46.62 -9.10
N TRP A 146 -5.48 45.28 -9.08
CA TRP A 146 -4.47 44.46 -9.75
C TRP A 146 -4.39 44.79 -11.24
N LYS A 147 -5.55 44.84 -11.91
CA LYS A 147 -5.63 45.24 -13.31
C LYS A 147 -5.08 46.64 -13.55
N ASN A 148 -5.47 47.63 -12.75
CA ASN A 148 -5.01 49.01 -12.89
C ASN A 148 -3.47 49.11 -12.79
N ARG A 149 -2.85 48.36 -11.87
CA ARG A 149 -1.38 48.33 -11.70
C ARG A 149 -0.67 47.56 -12.81
N VAL A 150 -1.29 46.50 -13.35
CA VAL A 150 -0.83 45.78 -14.55
C VAL A 150 -0.84 46.68 -15.80
N GLU A 151 -1.88 47.51 -15.96
CA GLU A 151 -1.94 48.50 -17.05
C GLU A 151 -0.88 49.60 -16.86
N GLN A 152 -0.67 50.09 -15.63
CA GLN A 152 0.38 51.06 -15.30
C GLN A 152 1.81 50.52 -15.54
N ASP A 153 2.12 49.28 -15.16
CA ASP A 153 3.44 48.68 -15.43
C ASP A 153 3.68 48.55 -16.94
N ALA A 154 2.67 48.16 -17.71
CA ALA A 154 2.80 48.05 -19.16
C ALA A 154 2.96 49.39 -19.88
N ASP A 155 2.39 50.48 -19.35
CA ASP A 155 2.60 51.84 -19.86
C ASP A 155 4.01 52.36 -19.54
N VAL A 156 4.53 52.08 -18.33
CA VAL A 156 5.89 52.47 -17.91
C VAL A 156 6.97 51.60 -18.57
N HIS A 157 6.68 50.32 -18.79
CA HIS A 157 7.57 49.33 -19.39
C HIS A 157 6.95 48.69 -20.66
N PRO A 158 6.77 49.41 -21.79
CA PRO A 158 6.07 48.89 -22.97
C PRO A 158 6.63 47.58 -23.51
N PHE A 159 5.75 46.58 -23.72
CA PHE A 159 6.12 45.27 -24.25
C PHE A 159 7.01 45.34 -25.50
N THR A 160 8.10 44.57 -25.49
CA THR A 160 8.98 44.32 -26.64
C THR A 160 8.24 43.59 -27.76
N LYS A 161 8.87 43.49 -28.93
CA LYS A 161 8.32 42.76 -30.08
C LYS A 161 8.11 41.27 -29.79
N ALA A 162 9.06 40.63 -29.09
CA ALA A 162 9.00 39.20 -28.76
C ALA A 162 7.93 38.88 -27.71
N GLU A 163 7.70 39.77 -26.74
CA GLU A 163 6.56 39.66 -25.81
C GLU A 163 5.22 39.79 -26.56
N LYS A 164 5.09 40.80 -27.42
CA LYS A 164 3.88 41.02 -28.25
C LYS A 164 3.56 39.84 -29.15
N GLU A 165 4.58 39.17 -29.71
CA GLU A 165 4.42 37.95 -30.51
C GLU A 165 3.87 36.77 -29.68
N LYS A 166 4.41 36.54 -28.48
CA LYS A 166 3.94 35.50 -27.52
C LYS A 166 2.52 35.77 -26.99
N ILE A 167 2.20 37.03 -26.71
CA ILE A 167 0.87 37.46 -26.28
C ILE A 167 -0.13 37.31 -27.44
N GLY A 168 0.23 37.78 -28.64
CA GLY A 168 -0.66 37.81 -29.80
C GLY A 168 -1.86 38.74 -29.58
N SER A 169 -3.06 38.29 -29.94
CA SER A 169 -4.32 39.04 -29.76
C SER A 169 -4.96 38.88 -28.37
N LYS A 170 -4.25 38.29 -27.40
CA LYS A 170 -4.76 38.10 -26.02
C LYS A 170 -4.79 39.43 -25.28
N ARG A 171 -5.71 39.57 -24.31
CA ARG A 171 -5.80 40.76 -23.45
C ARG A 171 -4.54 40.93 -22.59
N ILE A 172 -4.25 42.16 -22.16
CA ILE A 172 -3.05 42.52 -21.41
C ILE A 172 -2.89 41.74 -20.10
N GLU A 173 -3.99 41.48 -19.40
CA GLU A 173 -4.03 40.72 -18.15
C GLU A 173 -3.46 39.31 -18.33
N LYS A 174 -3.52 38.73 -19.54
CA LYS A 174 -3.00 37.39 -19.84
C LYS A 174 -1.47 37.34 -19.93
N ALA A 175 -0.79 38.48 -20.06
CA ALA A 175 0.67 38.55 -19.96
C ALA A 175 1.15 38.44 -18.50
N TYR A 176 0.33 38.92 -17.56
CA TYR A 176 0.64 39.01 -16.12
C TYR A 176 -0.10 37.97 -15.26
N GLY A 177 -0.88 37.07 -15.88
CA GLY A 177 -1.80 36.22 -15.14
C GLY A 177 -1.15 35.46 -13.99
N THR A 178 -1.87 35.37 -12.87
CA THR A 178 -1.42 34.74 -11.61
C THR A 178 -2.63 34.21 -10.82
N THR A 179 -2.43 33.21 -9.98
CA THR A 179 -3.38 32.80 -8.93
C THR A 179 -3.31 33.79 -7.75
N LEU A 180 -4.17 33.62 -6.75
CA LEU A 180 -4.07 34.38 -5.50
C LEU A 180 -4.78 33.64 -4.35
N MET A 181 -4.04 33.31 -3.31
CA MET A 181 -4.57 32.83 -2.03
C MET A 181 -4.09 33.69 -0.85
N ALA A 182 -4.95 33.83 0.16
CA ALA A 182 -4.63 34.53 1.39
C ALA A 182 -5.32 33.90 2.61
N ALA A 183 -4.61 33.85 3.73
CA ALA A 183 -5.17 33.62 5.06
C ALA A 183 -5.00 34.87 5.93
N VAL A 184 -5.99 35.16 6.76
CA VAL A 184 -6.07 36.34 7.62
C VAL A 184 -6.52 35.93 9.01
N ARG A 185 -5.74 36.28 10.03
CA ARG A 185 -6.08 36.10 11.44
C ARG A 185 -6.16 37.45 12.16
N THR A 186 -7.21 37.64 12.94
CA THR A 186 -7.43 38.78 13.83
C THR A 186 -7.66 38.27 15.26
N PRO A 187 -7.89 39.12 16.28
CA PRO A 187 -8.23 38.66 17.63
C PRO A 187 -9.57 37.92 17.72
N ASP A 188 -10.57 38.33 16.94
CA ASP A 188 -11.97 37.91 17.12
C ASP A 188 -12.46 36.90 16.06
N TYR A 189 -11.82 36.89 14.89
CA TYR A 189 -12.15 36.00 13.77
C TYR A 189 -10.93 35.72 12.87
N TRP A 190 -11.06 34.71 12.02
CA TRP A 190 -10.19 34.50 10.87
C TRP A 190 -11.01 34.37 9.57
N PHE A 191 -10.38 34.67 8.44
CA PHE A 191 -10.90 34.32 7.12
C PHE A 191 -9.78 33.94 6.16
N ALA A 192 -10.11 33.15 5.15
CA ALA A 192 -9.20 32.70 4.11
C ALA A 192 -9.92 32.70 2.76
N PHE A 193 -9.21 32.96 1.66
CA PHE A 193 -9.78 32.94 0.31
C PHE A 193 -8.75 32.58 -0.75
N HIS A 194 -9.24 32.15 -1.91
CA HIS A 194 -8.42 31.63 -3.01
C HIS A 194 -9.11 31.83 -4.38
N ILE A 195 -8.29 32.06 -5.42
CA ILE A 195 -8.58 31.85 -6.85
C ILE A 195 -7.33 31.17 -7.45
N GLY A 196 -7.48 30.01 -8.13
CA GLY A 196 -6.37 29.12 -8.48
C GLY A 196 -6.50 27.68 -7.95
N ASP A 197 -5.40 26.93 -8.04
CA ASP A 197 -5.28 25.47 -7.85
C ASP A 197 -4.36 25.02 -6.70
N GLY A 198 -3.30 25.77 -6.34
CA GLY A 198 -2.51 25.49 -5.13
C GLY A 198 -3.35 25.48 -3.83
N LYS A 199 -2.85 24.92 -2.73
CA LYS A 199 -3.70 24.67 -1.55
C LYS A 199 -3.42 25.53 -0.32
N LEU A 200 -4.51 25.80 0.40
CA LEU A 200 -4.54 26.51 1.67
C LEU A 200 -5.10 25.57 2.74
N TYR A 201 -4.26 25.26 3.72
CA TYR A 201 -4.55 24.33 4.81
C TYR A 201 -4.67 25.05 6.16
N ALA A 202 -5.51 24.51 7.04
CA ALA A 202 -5.65 24.89 8.45
C ALA A 202 -5.39 23.69 9.36
N CYS A 203 -4.63 23.92 10.45
CA CYS A 203 -4.20 22.90 11.41
C CYS A 203 -4.92 23.06 12.76
N ASP A 204 -5.48 22.00 13.33
CA ASP A 204 -6.07 21.99 14.68
C ASP A 204 -5.01 21.72 15.79
N ASP A 205 -5.42 21.81 17.06
CA ASP A 205 -4.52 21.55 18.20
C ASP A 205 -4.18 20.06 18.42
N LEU A 206 -4.69 19.17 17.56
CA LEU A 206 -4.30 17.76 17.44
C LEU A 206 -3.41 17.51 16.21
N MET A 207 -2.93 18.57 15.54
CA MET A 207 -2.12 18.52 14.31
C MET A 207 -2.82 17.81 13.14
N GLN A 208 -4.15 17.86 13.10
CA GLN A 208 -4.95 17.46 11.95
C GLN A 208 -5.07 18.65 11.00
N TRP A 209 -4.81 18.38 9.72
CA TRP A 209 -4.86 19.39 8.67
C TRP A 209 -6.13 19.22 7.83
N THR A 210 -6.73 20.34 7.47
CA THR A 210 -7.98 20.44 6.71
C THR A 210 -7.87 21.57 5.68
N GLU A 211 -8.62 21.48 4.59
CA GLU A 211 -8.76 22.58 3.61
C GLU A 211 -10.04 23.37 3.97
N PRO A 212 -9.94 24.52 4.67
CA PRO A 212 -11.13 25.25 5.13
C PRO A 212 -11.86 25.94 3.98
N VAL A 213 -11.11 26.37 2.96
CA VAL A 213 -11.63 26.97 1.74
C VAL A 213 -12.00 25.85 0.76
N PRO A 214 -13.21 25.83 0.18
CA PRO A 214 -13.63 24.72 -0.69
C PRO A 214 -12.77 24.61 -1.96
N TRP A 215 -12.73 23.43 -2.57
CA TRP A 215 -12.16 23.26 -3.91
C TRP A 215 -12.97 24.02 -4.99
N ASP A 216 -12.34 24.23 -6.15
CA ASP A 216 -12.96 24.75 -7.38
C ASP A 216 -12.85 23.73 -8.50
N CYS A 217 -13.96 23.16 -8.95
CA CYS A 217 -14.00 22.19 -10.04
C CYS A 217 -13.65 22.76 -11.43
N ASN A 218 -13.49 24.08 -11.56
CA ASN A 218 -12.93 24.69 -12.78
C ASN A 218 -11.40 24.62 -12.80
N CYS A 219 -10.76 24.35 -11.65
CA CYS A 219 -9.36 23.99 -11.54
C CYS A 219 -9.22 22.47 -11.78
N PHE A 220 -8.78 22.10 -12.98
CA PHE A 220 -8.74 20.71 -13.43
C PHE A 220 -7.76 20.50 -14.58
N MET A 221 -6.81 19.57 -14.40
CA MET A 221 -5.64 19.41 -15.27
C MET A 221 -4.98 20.78 -15.50
N ASN A 222 -4.57 21.09 -16.73
CA ASN A 222 -3.87 22.33 -17.10
C ASN A 222 -4.81 23.56 -17.20
N THR A 223 -5.92 23.59 -16.43
CA THR A 223 -6.91 24.67 -16.41
C THR A 223 -7.02 25.23 -15.01
N THR A 224 -6.76 26.53 -14.86
CA THR A 224 -6.62 27.22 -13.57
C THR A 224 -7.44 28.51 -13.55
N THR A 225 -8.21 28.76 -12.49
CA THR A 225 -8.84 30.07 -12.28
C THR A 225 -7.79 31.10 -11.82
N SER A 226 -7.86 32.34 -12.31
CA SER A 226 -6.78 33.32 -12.11
C SER A 226 -7.23 34.76 -12.29
N LEU A 227 -6.45 35.72 -11.79
CA LEU A 227 -6.76 37.15 -11.93
C LEU A 227 -6.84 37.63 -13.39
N CYS A 228 -6.24 36.90 -14.33
CA CYS A 228 -6.38 37.17 -15.78
C CYS A 228 -7.66 36.63 -16.43
N GLY A 229 -8.57 36.02 -15.64
CA GLY A 229 -9.88 35.56 -16.06
C GLY A 229 -10.79 36.68 -16.56
N HIS A 230 -11.93 36.32 -17.16
CA HIS A 230 -12.86 37.33 -17.69
C HIS A 230 -13.66 38.05 -16.60
N PHE A 231 -14.05 37.33 -15.53
CA PHE A 231 -14.81 37.86 -14.39
C PHE A 231 -14.29 37.32 -13.05
N PRO A 232 -12.98 37.47 -12.74
CA PRO A 232 -12.29 36.73 -11.68
C PRO A 232 -12.91 36.87 -10.28
N ALA A 233 -13.59 37.97 -9.96
CA ALA A 233 -14.30 38.13 -8.68
C ALA A 233 -15.41 37.08 -8.41
N ASN A 234 -15.94 36.42 -9.45
CA ASN A 234 -16.84 35.26 -9.31
C ASN A 234 -16.07 33.97 -8.97
N ASP A 235 -14.84 33.87 -9.46
CA ASP A 235 -13.95 32.69 -9.39
C ASP A 235 -13.17 32.61 -8.06
N PHE A 236 -13.38 33.57 -7.16
CA PHE A 236 -12.95 33.47 -5.77
C PHE A 236 -13.86 32.55 -4.96
N ARG A 237 -13.23 31.79 -4.06
CA ARG A 237 -13.83 30.95 -3.01
C ARG A 237 -13.22 31.30 -1.66
N TYR A 238 -13.97 31.17 -0.57
CA TYR A 238 -13.55 31.64 0.75
C TYR A 238 -14.12 30.82 1.91
N ALA A 239 -13.53 31.01 3.09
CA ALA A 239 -13.99 30.50 4.37
C ALA A 239 -13.71 31.48 5.50
N PHE A 240 -14.49 31.42 6.58
CA PHE A 240 -14.34 32.26 7.76
C PHE A 240 -14.90 31.59 9.03
N ASP A 241 -14.37 31.96 10.18
CA ASP A 241 -14.91 31.58 11.49
C ASP A 241 -14.69 32.73 12.50
N GLY A 242 -15.79 33.19 13.10
CA GLY A 242 -15.85 34.15 14.21
C GLY A 242 -16.55 33.56 15.44
N THR A 243 -16.49 32.24 15.63
CA THR A 243 -17.00 31.52 16.81
C THR A 243 -15.97 31.35 17.93
N GLY A 244 -14.81 32.01 17.81
CA GLY A 244 -13.66 31.83 18.72
C GLY A 244 -12.81 30.59 18.45
N ASN A 245 -13.15 29.81 17.42
CA ASN A 245 -12.39 28.63 16.99
C ASN A 245 -11.27 29.00 16.03
N PHE A 246 -10.02 29.00 16.51
CA PHE A 246 -8.83 29.32 15.73
C PHE A 246 -7.93 28.10 15.48
N PRO A 247 -7.54 27.83 14.22
CA PRO A 247 -6.43 26.93 13.89
C PRO A 247 -5.13 27.34 14.60
N ILE A 248 -4.32 26.36 14.98
CA ILE A 248 -2.94 26.61 15.46
C ILE A 248 -2.02 27.03 14.33
N ALA A 249 -2.36 26.68 13.08
CA ALA A 249 -1.65 27.16 11.91
C ALA A 249 -2.56 27.31 10.69
N PHE A 250 -2.22 28.27 9.83
CA PHE A 250 -2.50 28.25 8.40
C PHE A 250 -1.20 27.97 7.64
N ALA A 251 -1.28 27.18 6.58
CA ALA A 251 -0.20 26.97 5.63
C ALA A 251 -0.73 27.07 4.19
N LEU A 252 -0.03 27.82 3.35
CA LEU A 252 -0.38 28.12 1.97
C LEU A 252 0.78 27.67 1.07
N GLY A 253 0.50 27.01 -0.04
CA GLY A 253 1.52 26.61 -1.04
C GLY A 253 1.08 26.86 -2.48
N SER A 254 2.04 27.16 -3.37
CA SER A 254 1.83 27.11 -4.84
C SER A 254 1.67 25.68 -5.33
N ASP A 255 1.21 25.51 -6.58
CA ASP A 255 0.94 24.17 -7.14
C ASP A 255 2.21 23.29 -7.14
N GLY A 256 3.40 23.90 -7.28
CA GLY A 256 4.68 23.22 -7.20
C GLY A 256 4.92 22.48 -5.88
N ILE A 257 4.31 22.88 -4.76
CA ILE A 257 4.30 22.10 -3.50
C ILE A 257 3.35 20.91 -3.62
N ASP A 258 2.14 21.15 -4.09
CA ASP A 258 1.06 20.17 -4.14
C ASP A 258 1.36 19.02 -5.13
N ASP A 259 1.84 19.34 -6.33
CA ASP A 259 2.23 18.39 -7.39
C ASP A 259 3.52 17.61 -7.05
N THR A 260 4.25 18.01 -5.99
CA THR A 260 5.39 17.25 -5.46
C THR A 260 4.94 16.06 -4.58
N PHE A 261 3.70 16.04 -4.09
CA PHE A 261 3.22 15.04 -3.13
C PHE A 261 1.95 14.32 -3.60
N LEU A 262 2.11 13.04 -3.94
CA LEU A 262 1.04 12.19 -4.50
C LEU A 262 -0.21 12.04 -3.62
N HIS A 263 -0.07 12.24 -2.30
CA HIS A 263 -1.11 12.02 -1.30
C HIS A 263 -1.11 13.15 -0.26
N SER A 264 -2.30 13.57 0.20
CA SER A 264 -2.43 14.71 1.12
C SER A 264 -1.88 14.45 2.52
N ASP A 265 -1.76 13.20 2.95
CA ASP A 265 -1.09 12.87 4.22
C ASP A 265 0.42 13.14 4.18
N LEU A 266 1.06 13.05 3.01
CA LEU A 266 2.46 13.48 2.82
C LEU A 266 2.58 15.01 2.86
N ILE A 267 1.63 15.75 2.28
CA ILE A 267 1.54 17.22 2.38
C ILE A 267 1.35 17.64 3.84
N HIS A 268 0.45 16.96 4.56
CA HIS A 268 0.23 17.17 5.99
C HIS A 268 1.48 16.80 6.83
N LYS A 269 2.23 15.75 6.45
CA LYS A 269 3.50 15.34 7.07
C LYS A 269 4.57 16.44 6.87
N PHE A 270 4.67 17.02 5.67
CA PHE A 270 5.54 18.16 5.34
C PHE A 270 5.21 19.42 6.16
N TYR A 271 3.96 19.91 6.13
CA TYR A 271 3.59 21.10 6.90
C TYR A 271 3.72 20.90 8.42
N SER A 272 3.41 19.70 8.94
CA SER A 272 3.65 19.35 10.35
C SER A 272 5.13 19.45 10.76
N GLN A 273 6.05 19.18 9.84
CA GLN A 273 7.49 19.28 10.08
C GLN A 273 7.98 20.72 10.01
N ILE A 274 7.41 21.55 9.14
CA ILE A 274 7.63 23.00 9.17
C ILE A 274 7.23 23.55 10.54
N LEU A 275 6.06 23.18 11.07
CA LEU A 275 5.64 23.57 12.43
C LEU A 275 6.64 23.10 13.50
N CYS A 276 7.17 21.88 13.41
CA CYS A 276 8.21 21.39 14.34
C CYS A 276 9.50 22.21 14.25
N VAL A 277 10.00 22.50 13.05
CA VAL A 277 11.26 23.24 12.84
C VAL A 277 11.16 24.69 13.32
N PHE A 278 10.04 25.37 13.05
CA PHE A 278 9.82 26.75 13.52
C PHE A 278 9.54 26.88 15.03
N ASN A 279 9.23 25.77 15.71
CA ASN A 279 9.17 25.71 17.17
C ASN A 279 10.54 25.42 17.81
N GLU A 280 11.36 24.58 17.18
CA GLU A 280 12.67 24.14 17.73
C GLU A 280 13.85 25.06 17.37
N ARG A 281 13.78 25.82 16.28
CA ARG A 281 14.83 26.75 15.82
C ARG A 281 14.39 28.21 15.92
N ASN A 282 15.34 29.14 15.74
CA ASN A 282 14.96 30.54 15.56
C ASN A 282 14.35 30.75 14.15
N PRO A 283 13.41 31.69 13.95
CA PRO A 283 12.68 31.81 12.68
C PRO A 283 13.57 32.00 11.45
N LYS A 284 14.63 32.83 11.53
CA LYS A 284 15.51 33.10 10.38
C LYS A 284 16.28 31.86 9.93
N GLU A 285 16.80 31.09 10.87
CA GLU A 285 17.46 29.83 10.57
C GLU A 285 16.47 28.82 9.95
N ALA A 286 15.24 28.77 10.44
CA ALA A 286 14.18 27.95 9.87
C ALA A 286 13.78 28.41 8.45
N GLU A 287 13.73 29.73 8.19
CA GLU A 287 13.47 30.33 6.87
C GLU A 287 14.57 30.00 5.86
N GLU A 288 15.84 30.20 6.22
CA GLU A 288 16.99 29.86 5.36
C GLU A 288 17.03 28.36 5.04
N LEU A 289 16.79 27.52 6.06
CA LEU A 289 16.77 26.07 5.95
C LEU A 289 15.62 25.58 5.04
N LEU A 290 14.42 26.15 5.19
CA LEU A 290 13.26 25.84 4.35
C LEU A 290 13.46 26.33 2.91
N LYS A 291 14.05 27.51 2.68
CA LYS A 291 14.36 28.00 1.33
C LYS A 291 15.29 27.05 0.55
N VAL A 292 16.30 26.49 1.22
CA VAL A 292 17.19 25.47 0.63
C VAL A 292 16.44 24.15 0.39
N HIS A 293 15.55 23.76 1.31
CA HIS A 293 14.75 22.54 1.19
C HIS A 293 13.79 22.60 -0.02
N LEU A 294 13.07 23.72 -0.21
CA LEU A 294 12.18 23.93 -1.36
C LEU A 294 12.93 23.82 -2.71
N ALA A 295 14.11 24.43 -2.83
CA ALA A 295 14.90 24.35 -4.05
C ALA A 295 15.32 22.90 -4.42
N GLU A 296 15.61 22.05 -3.43
CA GLU A 296 15.94 20.64 -3.66
C GLU A 296 14.68 19.75 -3.80
N LEU A 297 13.54 20.15 -3.24
CA LEU A 297 12.23 19.52 -3.48
C LEU A 297 11.77 19.73 -4.92
N SER A 298 11.77 20.96 -5.43
CA SER A 298 11.40 21.27 -6.82
C SER A 298 12.20 20.40 -7.81
N LYS A 299 13.52 20.33 -7.62
CA LYS A 299 14.46 19.50 -8.39
C LYS A 299 14.21 17.97 -8.31
N ARG A 300 13.34 17.49 -7.43
CA ARG A 300 12.96 16.06 -7.29
C ARG A 300 11.48 15.78 -7.53
N GLY A 301 10.62 16.79 -7.41
CA GLY A 301 9.16 16.73 -7.52
C GLY A 301 8.66 17.44 -8.78
N SER A 302 7.83 18.48 -8.58
CA SER A 302 7.13 19.23 -9.64
C SER A 302 8.04 19.89 -10.70
N HIS A 303 9.32 20.16 -10.39
CA HIS A 303 10.25 20.98 -11.17
C HIS A 303 9.86 22.47 -11.32
N ASP A 304 8.68 22.89 -10.87
CA ASP A 304 8.25 24.30 -10.95
C ASP A 304 8.71 25.13 -9.73
N ASP A 305 8.39 26.42 -9.72
CA ASP A 305 8.59 27.31 -8.57
C ASP A 305 7.88 26.77 -7.31
N MET A 306 8.37 27.16 -6.13
CA MET A 306 7.81 26.71 -4.86
C MET A 306 7.72 27.84 -3.85
N SER A 307 6.52 28.08 -3.34
CA SER A 307 6.21 29.04 -2.28
C SER A 307 5.56 28.36 -1.09
N VAL A 308 5.90 28.84 0.10
CA VAL A 308 5.16 28.55 1.33
C VAL A 308 4.96 29.83 2.12
N ALA A 309 3.72 30.09 2.55
CA ALA A 309 3.41 31.11 3.55
C ALA A 309 2.66 30.49 4.74
N THR A 310 2.88 31.03 5.96
CA THR A 310 2.21 30.51 7.17
C THR A 310 1.75 31.61 8.12
N ILE A 311 0.77 31.28 8.96
CA ILE A 311 0.45 31.98 10.22
C ILE A 311 0.37 30.90 11.29
N ILE A 312 1.17 30.97 12.35
CA ILE A 312 1.33 29.90 13.36
C ILE A 312 1.17 30.50 14.76
N ASP A 313 0.32 29.90 15.58
CA ASP A 313 0.00 30.29 16.94
C ASP A 313 0.89 29.58 17.95
N ARG A 314 1.94 30.27 18.45
CA ARG A 314 2.90 29.65 19.39
C ARG A 314 2.24 29.30 20.72
N ASP A 315 1.18 30.01 21.13
CA ASP A 315 0.53 29.84 22.44
C ASP A 315 -0.01 28.40 22.66
N LYS A 316 -0.23 27.62 21.58
CA LYS A 316 -0.63 26.20 21.62
C LYS A 316 0.40 25.22 21.03
N LEU A 317 1.40 25.71 20.30
CA LEU A 317 2.23 24.94 19.37
C LEU A 317 3.03 23.80 20.03
N ASP A 318 3.63 24.04 21.20
CA ASP A 318 4.41 23.05 21.94
C ASP A 318 3.59 21.80 22.30
N THR A 319 2.33 21.97 22.71
CA THR A 319 1.44 20.87 23.11
C THR A 319 1.01 20.04 21.90
N ALA A 320 0.68 20.73 20.80
CA ALA A 320 0.29 20.10 19.54
C ALA A 320 1.45 19.28 18.94
N ILE A 321 2.67 19.81 18.97
CA ILE A 321 3.89 19.10 18.54
C ILE A 321 4.18 17.88 19.42
N GLN A 322 3.99 17.97 20.74
CA GLN A 322 4.13 16.81 21.63
C GLN A 322 3.14 15.70 21.28
N TYR A 323 1.87 16.04 21.05
CA TYR A 323 0.85 15.10 20.58
C TYR A 323 1.24 14.47 19.23
N TYR A 324 1.64 15.28 18.24
CA TYR A 324 2.06 14.81 16.92
C TYR A 324 3.25 13.83 17.00
N LYS A 325 4.27 14.12 17.82
CA LYS A 325 5.41 13.23 18.01
C LYS A 325 5.01 11.87 18.57
N ILE A 326 4.14 11.85 19.59
CA ILE A 326 3.59 10.61 20.18
C ILE A 326 2.79 9.82 19.14
N ILE A 327 1.89 10.47 18.40
CA ILE A 327 1.07 9.80 17.38
C ILE A 327 1.93 9.30 16.20
N SER A 328 2.98 10.03 15.81
CA SER A 328 3.94 9.59 14.78
C SER A 328 4.72 8.35 15.24
N GLU A 329 5.19 8.31 16.49
CA GLU A 329 5.86 7.13 17.05
C GLU A 329 4.91 5.91 17.11
N VAL A 330 3.67 6.11 17.54
CA VAL A 330 2.63 5.06 17.53
C VAL A 330 2.34 4.56 16.10
N ARG A 331 2.28 5.44 15.09
CA ARG A 331 2.14 5.04 13.68
C ARG A 331 3.34 4.20 13.22
N ASN A 332 4.57 4.62 13.50
CA ASN A 332 5.78 3.91 13.13
C ASN A 332 5.87 2.51 13.78
N ILE A 333 5.49 2.39 15.06
CA ILE A 333 5.41 1.10 15.76
C ILE A 333 4.37 0.17 15.14
N ASN A 334 3.18 0.69 14.79
CA ASN A 334 2.14 -0.10 14.12
C ASN A 334 2.58 -0.54 12.71
N ALA A 335 3.14 0.36 11.90
CA ALA A 335 3.67 0.03 10.59
C ALA A 335 4.75 -1.04 10.66
N LYS A 336 5.66 -0.98 11.65
CA LYS A 336 6.67 -2.03 11.83
C LYS A 336 6.09 -3.35 12.34
N ARG A 337 5.08 -3.33 13.22
CA ARG A 337 4.31 -4.52 13.62
C ARG A 337 3.69 -5.21 12.41
N ASP A 338 3.05 -4.45 11.53
CA ASP A 338 2.31 -5.00 10.39
C ASP A 338 3.25 -5.54 9.31
N SER A 339 4.38 -4.85 9.04
CA SER A 339 5.49 -5.39 8.26
C SER A 339 6.03 -6.72 8.80
N LEU A 340 6.24 -6.84 10.12
CA LEU A 340 6.72 -8.09 10.75
C LEU A 340 5.66 -9.20 10.72
N LYS A 341 4.37 -8.84 10.78
CA LYS A 341 3.25 -9.78 10.66
C LYS A 341 3.17 -10.35 9.24
N GLU A 342 3.32 -9.52 8.22
CA GLU A 342 3.36 -9.98 6.82
C GLU A 342 4.57 -10.89 6.57
N GLU A 343 5.77 -10.51 7.04
CA GLU A 343 6.97 -11.34 6.95
C GLU A 343 6.75 -12.72 7.60
N LEU A 344 6.12 -12.75 8.78
CA LEU A 344 5.77 -13.98 9.49
C LEU A 344 4.74 -14.83 8.71
N GLU A 345 3.72 -14.22 8.11
CA GLU A 345 2.72 -14.93 7.29
C GLU A 345 3.36 -15.51 6.02
N GLN A 346 4.24 -14.77 5.33
CA GLN A 346 5.03 -15.28 4.21
C GLN A 346 5.95 -16.45 4.62
N LEU A 347 6.53 -16.41 5.82
CA LEU A 347 7.36 -17.50 6.36
C LEU A 347 6.54 -18.73 6.74
N GLN A 348 5.32 -18.56 7.26
CA GLN A 348 4.40 -19.67 7.54
C GLN A 348 3.98 -20.38 6.24
N VAL A 349 3.62 -19.63 5.20
CA VAL A 349 3.30 -20.20 3.86
C VAL A 349 4.50 -20.96 3.27
N LYS A 350 5.73 -20.50 3.50
CA LYS A 350 6.95 -21.23 3.08
C LYS A 350 7.18 -22.50 3.90
N ARG A 351 6.97 -22.46 5.23
CA ARG A 351 7.04 -23.61 6.14
C ARG A 351 6.05 -24.71 5.74
N ASP A 352 4.79 -24.34 5.49
CA ASP A 352 3.71 -25.30 5.29
C ASP A 352 3.86 -26.04 3.96
N LYS A 353 4.24 -25.31 2.89
CA LYS A 353 4.67 -25.92 1.62
C LYS A 353 5.83 -26.89 1.81
N LEU A 354 6.85 -26.53 2.60
CA LEU A 354 8.00 -27.41 2.85
C LEU A 354 7.61 -28.66 3.67
N SER A 355 6.64 -28.55 4.59
CA SER A 355 6.10 -29.70 5.33
C SER A 355 5.37 -30.67 4.40
N GLU A 356 4.46 -30.16 3.57
CA GLU A 356 3.76 -30.96 2.56
C GLU A 356 4.74 -31.65 1.59
N ASP A 357 5.81 -30.95 1.20
CA ASP A 357 6.88 -31.46 0.35
C ASP A 357 7.73 -32.55 1.03
N ILE A 358 7.84 -32.54 2.37
CA ILE A 358 8.46 -33.60 3.19
C ILE A 358 7.52 -34.81 3.31
N ASP A 359 6.26 -34.59 3.68
CA ASP A 359 5.27 -35.66 3.84
C ASP A 359 5.07 -36.45 2.53
N ASN A 360 5.00 -35.76 1.39
CA ASN A 360 4.94 -36.39 0.07
C ASN A 360 6.19 -37.26 -0.23
N LYS A 361 7.39 -36.82 0.16
CA LYS A 361 8.64 -37.61 0.00
C LYS A 361 8.67 -38.81 0.93
N CYS A 362 8.26 -38.66 2.20
CA CYS A 362 8.13 -39.75 3.16
C CYS A 362 7.13 -40.82 2.70
N ASN A 363 5.95 -40.41 2.21
CA ASN A 363 4.94 -41.30 1.66
C ASN A 363 5.46 -42.07 0.42
N SER A 364 6.19 -41.39 -0.47
CA SER A 364 6.86 -42.02 -1.63
C SER A 364 7.88 -43.09 -1.21
N CYS A 365 8.71 -42.79 -0.21
CA CYS A 365 9.69 -43.74 0.34
C CYS A 365 9.02 -44.96 1.00
N ASN A 366 7.98 -44.74 1.82
CA ASN A 366 7.22 -45.81 2.48
C ASN A 366 6.55 -46.75 1.45
N LYS A 367 5.99 -46.19 0.37
CA LYS A 367 5.39 -46.99 -0.71
C LYS A 367 6.41 -47.90 -1.39
N LYS A 368 7.59 -47.36 -1.77
CA LYS A 368 8.70 -48.15 -2.35
C LYS A 368 9.19 -49.24 -1.40
N ALA A 369 9.20 -48.98 -0.09
CA ALA A 369 9.60 -49.98 0.90
C ALA A 369 8.61 -51.14 1.01
N GLU A 370 7.29 -50.88 0.96
CA GLU A 370 6.27 -51.94 0.93
C GLU A 370 6.25 -52.72 -0.41
N GLU A 371 6.45 -52.06 -1.54
CA GLU A 371 6.63 -52.71 -2.84
C GLU A 371 7.85 -53.65 -2.81
N THR A 372 8.95 -53.22 -2.22
CA THR A 372 10.15 -54.04 -1.99
C THR A 372 9.88 -55.24 -1.08
N LYS A 373 9.15 -55.06 0.04
CA LYS A 373 8.75 -56.17 0.93
C LYS A 373 7.84 -57.19 0.22
N LYS A 374 6.91 -56.73 -0.62
CA LYS A 374 6.03 -57.60 -1.42
C LYS A 374 6.83 -58.45 -2.40
N TRP A 375 7.82 -57.87 -3.08
CA TRP A 375 8.72 -58.58 -3.99
C TRP A 375 9.50 -59.69 -3.27
N TRP A 376 10.10 -59.40 -2.10
CA TRP A 376 10.82 -60.40 -1.30
C TRP A 376 9.91 -61.54 -0.80
N ARG A 377 8.65 -61.25 -0.42
CA ARG A 377 7.68 -62.28 -0.04
C ARG A 377 7.36 -63.21 -1.22
N ALA A 378 7.05 -62.65 -2.39
CA ALA A 378 6.75 -63.45 -3.59
C ALA A 378 7.91 -64.38 -4.00
N GLN A 379 9.16 -63.93 -3.85
CA GLN A 379 10.34 -64.77 -4.11
C GLN A 379 10.54 -65.88 -3.07
N LEU A 380 10.19 -65.66 -1.80
CA LEU A 380 10.16 -66.73 -0.80
C LEU A 380 9.08 -67.78 -1.13
N ASP A 381 7.88 -67.36 -1.52
CA ASP A 381 6.78 -68.27 -1.89
C ASP A 381 7.12 -69.11 -3.14
N GLU A 382 7.84 -68.55 -4.11
CA GLU A 382 8.31 -69.28 -5.29
C GLU A 382 9.32 -70.38 -4.92
N LEU A 383 10.22 -70.12 -3.97
CA LEU A 383 11.15 -71.11 -3.43
C LEU A 383 10.43 -72.21 -2.63
N PHE A 384 9.37 -71.88 -1.89
CA PHE A 384 8.55 -72.89 -1.22
C PHE A 384 7.80 -73.79 -2.21
N LYS A 385 7.22 -73.26 -3.29
CA LYS A 385 6.56 -74.08 -4.33
C LYS A 385 7.52 -75.06 -5.01
N LYS A 386 8.76 -74.65 -5.28
CA LYS A 386 9.82 -75.55 -5.81
C LYS A 386 10.17 -76.70 -4.86
N ARG A 387 9.99 -76.52 -3.55
CA ARG A 387 10.19 -77.58 -2.54
C ARG A 387 9.08 -78.63 -2.55
N GLU A 388 7.84 -78.26 -2.84
CA GLU A 388 6.73 -79.21 -2.91
C GLU A 388 6.78 -80.08 -4.17
N SER A 389 7.20 -79.52 -5.31
CA SER A 389 7.40 -80.28 -6.56
C SER A 389 8.36 -81.47 -6.39
N TYR A 390 9.39 -81.35 -5.54
CA TYR A 390 10.34 -82.42 -5.24
C TYR A 390 9.74 -83.60 -4.44
N LYS A 391 8.57 -83.40 -3.81
CA LYS A 391 7.92 -84.39 -2.94
C LYS A 391 7.20 -85.47 -3.76
N SER A 392 6.68 -85.13 -4.93
CA SER A 392 5.90 -86.04 -5.78
C SER A 392 6.71 -87.21 -6.34
N SER A 393 8.03 -87.04 -6.53
CA SER A 393 8.93 -88.13 -6.98
C SER A 393 9.31 -89.12 -5.87
N VAL A 394 8.94 -88.84 -4.61
CA VAL A 394 9.27 -89.73 -3.46
C VAL A 394 8.29 -90.90 -3.36
N ASP A 395 7.06 -90.76 -3.85
CA ASP A 395 6.06 -91.82 -3.77
C ASP A 395 6.28 -92.96 -4.79
N GLU A 396 6.97 -92.70 -5.90
CA GLU A 396 7.50 -93.77 -6.77
C GLU A 396 8.57 -94.62 -6.07
N VAL A 397 9.35 -94.01 -5.16
CA VAL A 397 10.33 -94.73 -4.32
C VAL A 397 9.63 -95.63 -3.30
N LYS A 398 8.46 -95.25 -2.76
CA LYS A 398 7.68 -96.14 -1.88
C LYS A 398 7.24 -97.44 -2.57
N ASN A 399 6.88 -97.37 -3.85
CA ASN A 399 6.53 -98.57 -4.63
C ASN A 399 7.75 -99.52 -4.77
N SER A 400 8.96 -98.96 -4.84
CA SER A 400 10.21 -99.73 -4.78
C SER A 400 10.54 -100.24 -3.37
N GLN A 401 10.18 -99.50 -2.32
CA GLN A 401 10.30 -99.95 -0.92
C GLN A 401 9.36 -101.11 -0.57
N SER A 402 8.22 -101.27 -1.26
CA SER A 402 7.37 -102.46 -1.13
C SER A 402 8.13 -103.74 -1.51
N LYS A 403 8.87 -103.71 -2.62
CA LYS A 403 9.77 -104.80 -3.05
C LYS A 403 10.98 -104.98 -2.13
N LEU A 404 11.36 -103.95 -1.37
CA LEU A 404 12.36 -104.05 -0.30
C LEU A 404 11.79 -104.77 0.95
N ALA A 405 10.48 -104.72 1.20
CA ALA A 405 9.87 -105.47 2.30
C ALA A 405 9.89 -106.99 2.04
N GLU A 406 9.74 -107.43 0.79
CA GLU A 406 9.97 -108.82 0.38
C GLU A 406 11.44 -109.24 0.60
N LEU A 407 12.39 -108.31 0.43
CA LEU A 407 13.81 -108.50 0.81
C LEU A 407 14.04 -108.52 2.33
N ASN A 408 13.25 -107.80 3.14
CA ASN A 408 13.25 -107.98 4.60
C ASN A 408 12.68 -109.35 4.99
N GLN A 409 11.82 -109.96 4.17
CA GLN A 409 11.43 -111.36 4.32
C GLN A 409 12.58 -112.34 4.00
N ILE A 410 13.68 -111.87 3.40
CA ILE A 410 14.94 -112.62 3.18
C ILE A 410 15.95 -112.39 4.31
N ILE A 411 15.79 -111.34 5.14
CA ILE A 411 16.54 -111.18 6.40
C ILE A 411 16.31 -112.42 7.27
N ALA A 412 15.07 -112.88 7.46
CA ALA A 412 14.71 -114.25 7.88
C ALA A 412 15.65 -114.86 8.95
N LYS A 413 16.34 -115.96 8.57
CA LYS A 413 17.75 -116.39 8.77
C LYS A 413 18.72 -115.58 9.65
N LYS A 414 18.43 -114.33 9.98
CA LYS A 414 19.38 -113.43 10.63
C LYS A 414 19.49 -113.71 12.12
N GLU A 415 18.36 -113.88 12.80
CA GLU A 415 18.30 -114.00 14.27
C GLU A 415 17.23 -115.02 14.75
N GLU A 416 17.09 -116.23 14.19
CA GLU A 416 18.04 -117.35 14.36
C GLU A 416 18.79 -117.31 15.71
N SER A 417 19.70 -116.36 15.91
CA SER A 417 20.31 -115.99 17.19
C SER A 417 19.32 -115.76 18.37
N PHE A 418 18.09 -115.27 18.15
CA PHE A 418 17.14 -115.09 19.26
C PHE A 418 16.61 -116.42 19.81
N SER A 419 16.65 -117.50 19.03
CA SER A 419 16.35 -118.86 19.52
C SER A 419 17.35 -119.31 20.59
N ALA A 420 18.57 -118.76 20.64
CA ALA A 420 19.52 -119.00 21.71
C ALA A 420 19.18 -118.22 23.01
N TRP A 421 18.56 -117.04 22.90
CA TRP A 421 18.07 -116.28 24.06
C TRP A 421 16.94 -117.03 24.80
N ILE A 422 16.12 -117.79 24.07
CA ILE A 422 15.04 -118.62 24.62
C ILE A 422 15.56 -119.76 25.51
N GLU A 423 16.74 -120.33 25.23
CA GLU A 423 17.37 -121.33 26.12
C GLU A 423 17.93 -120.68 27.38
N LEU A 424 18.70 -119.58 27.24
CA LEU A 424 19.38 -118.91 28.36
C LEU A 424 18.41 -118.46 29.46
N ASN A 425 17.23 -117.95 29.08
CA ASN A 425 16.27 -117.37 30.02
C ASN A 425 15.31 -118.40 30.64
N ARG A 426 15.46 -119.70 30.32
CA ARG A 426 14.53 -120.75 30.80
C ARG A 426 14.50 -120.89 32.33
N GLU A 427 15.64 -120.75 33.00
CA GLU A 427 15.74 -120.82 34.46
C GLU A 427 15.26 -119.52 35.13
N HIS A 428 15.64 -118.36 34.59
CA HIS A 428 15.18 -117.06 35.09
C HIS A 428 13.65 -116.86 34.98
N VAL A 429 13.03 -117.43 33.93
CA VAL A 429 11.57 -117.52 33.78
C VAL A 429 10.91 -118.45 34.82
N SER A 430 11.67 -119.30 35.52
CA SER A 430 11.20 -120.08 36.66
C SER A 430 11.18 -119.23 37.94
N GLU A 431 12.26 -118.50 38.22
CA GLU A 431 12.35 -117.55 39.35
C GLU A 431 11.25 -116.47 39.26
N LEU A 432 11.09 -115.88 38.08
CA LEU A 432 10.05 -114.87 37.81
C LEU A 432 8.63 -115.44 37.88
N LYS A 433 8.43 -116.77 37.80
CA LYS A 433 7.12 -117.39 38.08
C LYS A 433 6.83 -117.50 39.57
N GLU A 434 7.84 -117.69 40.42
CA GLU A 434 7.65 -117.60 41.88
C GLU A 434 7.35 -116.16 42.32
N GLU A 435 7.96 -115.15 41.69
CA GLU A 435 7.58 -113.75 41.92
C GLU A 435 6.22 -113.38 41.31
N ALA A 436 5.91 -113.83 40.10
CA ALA A 436 4.58 -113.64 39.51
C ALA A 436 3.50 -114.30 40.38
N CYS A 437 3.75 -115.44 41.02
CA CYS A 437 2.82 -116.06 41.98
C CYS A 437 2.54 -115.15 43.20
N LYS A 438 3.51 -114.32 43.62
CA LYS A 438 3.33 -113.30 44.68
C LYS A 438 2.50 -112.12 44.16
N ILE A 439 2.70 -111.69 42.91
CA ILE A 439 2.07 -110.49 42.31
C ILE A 439 0.67 -110.76 41.71
N THR A 440 0.38 -111.97 41.21
CA THR A 440 -0.95 -112.35 40.69
C THR A 440 -2.04 -112.31 41.76
N LYS A 441 -1.67 -112.33 43.05
CA LYS A 441 -2.58 -112.03 44.18
C LYS A 441 -3.16 -110.61 44.17
N THR A 442 -2.67 -109.71 43.31
CA THR A 442 -2.92 -108.26 43.40
C THR A 442 -3.73 -107.67 42.23
N VAL A 443 -3.57 -108.16 40.99
CA VAL A 443 -3.89 -107.35 39.77
C VAL A 443 -5.11 -107.82 38.93
N SER A 444 -5.59 -109.06 39.04
CA SER A 444 -6.66 -109.59 38.16
C SER A 444 -8.08 -109.04 38.45
N ARG A 445 -8.31 -107.74 38.22
CA ARG A 445 -9.57 -107.01 38.49
C ARG A 445 -10.18 -106.29 37.27
N THR A 446 -9.62 -106.36 36.05
CA THR A 446 -10.00 -105.49 34.91
C THR A 446 -9.82 -106.12 33.49
N LEU A 447 -10.56 -105.62 32.47
CA LEU A 447 -10.68 -106.20 31.10
C LEU A 447 -10.89 -105.11 29.98
N LYS A 448 -10.46 -105.34 28.69
CA LYS A 448 -10.79 -104.60 27.39
C LYS A 448 -10.22 -103.15 27.17
N SER A 449 -10.34 -102.43 26.00
CA SER A 449 -10.21 -102.62 24.50
C SER A 449 -10.73 -101.35 23.72
N VAL A 450 -10.49 -100.90 22.44
CA VAL A 450 -9.59 -101.12 21.24
C VAL A 450 -9.93 -100.05 20.12
N SER A 451 -9.14 -99.89 19.01
CA SER A 451 -9.36 -99.08 17.73
C SER A 451 -8.95 -97.56 17.71
N VAL A 452 -8.89 -96.73 16.63
CA VAL A 452 -9.37 -96.73 15.19
C VAL A 452 -8.54 -95.76 14.24
N LEU A 453 -8.90 -95.56 12.95
CA LEU A 453 -8.31 -94.63 11.90
C LEU A 453 -9.46 -93.92 11.07
N VAL A 454 -9.38 -93.09 10.00
CA VAL A 454 -8.44 -92.51 8.95
C VAL A 454 -9.09 -91.17 8.38
N GLU A 455 -8.74 -90.26 7.43
CA GLU A 455 -7.82 -89.95 6.26
C GLU A 455 -7.51 -88.39 6.22
N LYS A 456 -7.16 -87.55 5.21
CA LYS A 456 -6.93 -87.55 3.71
C LYS A 456 -5.65 -86.68 3.34
N GLY A 457 -5.45 -85.70 2.41
CA GLY A 457 -6.13 -84.85 1.36
C GLY A 457 -5.37 -83.46 1.24
N HIS A 458 -5.42 -82.54 0.25
CA HIS A 458 -5.90 -82.41 -1.16
C HIS A 458 -5.28 -81.15 -1.90
N GLU A 459 -5.83 -80.66 -3.04
CA GLU A 459 -5.24 -79.80 -4.16
C GLU A 459 -5.66 -78.27 -4.18
N GLU A 460 -5.23 -77.25 -5.00
CA GLU A 460 -4.11 -76.88 -5.96
C GLU A 460 -4.26 -75.37 -6.49
N LYS A 461 -3.37 -74.82 -7.38
CA LYS A 461 -3.55 -73.73 -8.42
C LYS A 461 -2.78 -72.34 -8.41
N SER A 462 -3.14 -71.40 -9.31
CA SER A 462 -2.33 -70.35 -10.03
C SER A 462 -3.06 -68.95 -10.21
N ASP A 463 -2.78 -67.90 -11.05
CA ASP A 463 -1.94 -67.55 -12.25
C ASP A 463 -1.72 -65.97 -12.45
N PRO A 464 -0.94 -65.44 -13.45
CA PRO A 464 -0.59 -63.99 -13.72
C PRO A 464 -1.37 -63.29 -14.91
N VAL A 465 -1.14 -62.06 -15.47
CA VAL A 465 -0.11 -60.96 -15.49
C VAL A 465 -0.78 -59.53 -15.35
N CYS A 466 -0.50 -58.30 -15.88
CA CYS A 466 0.40 -57.53 -16.84
C CYS A 466 0.41 -56.00 -16.39
N THR A 467 0.83 -54.84 -16.99
CA THR A 467 1.35 -54.22 -18.27
C THR A 467 2.18 -52.92 -17.89
N SER A 468 2.45 -51.73 -18.54
CA SER A 468 2.19 -50.92 -19.80
C SER A 468 3.25 -49.76 -20.06
N ASN A 469 2.88 -48.52 -20.51
CA ASN A 469 3.69 -47.50 -21.27
C ASN A 469 3.17 -46.01 -21.11
N ILE A 470 3.67 -44.82 -21.57
CA ILE A 470 4.93 -44.13 -22.07
C ILE A 470 4.69 -42.56 -22.15
N THR A 471 5.71 -41.64 -22.25
CA THR A 471 5.58 -40.12 -22.21
C THR A 471 6.60 -39.27 -23.06
N VAL A 472 6.40 -37.92 -23.25
CA VAL A 472 7.28 -36.94 -24.00
C VAL A 472 6.99 -35.41 -23.71
N SER A 473 7.87 -34.40 -24.05
CA SER A 473 7.64 -32.91 -23.89
C SER A 473 8.64 -31.93 -24.65
N GLY A 474 8.42 -30.58 -24.64
CA GLY A 474 9.24 -29.43 -25.20
C GLY A 474 8.53 -28.03 -25.02
N ASP A 475 8.96 -26.79 -25.39
CA ASP A 475 10.21 -26.12 -25.90
C ASP A 475 10.19 -24.53 -25.71
N LYS A 476 10.99 -23.65 -26.39
CA LYS A 476 11.18 -22.18 -26.03
C LYS A 476 11.64 -21.11 -27.11
N LYS A 477 11.42 -19.79 -26.86
CA LYS A 477 12.32 -18.63 -27.22
C LYS A 477 12.01 -17.24 -26.55
N GLU A 478 12.82 -16.19 -26.82
CA GLU A 478 12.94 -14.88 -26.08
C GLU A 478 12.75 -13.59 -26.96
N ASN A 479 12.84 -12.36 -26.40
CA ASN A 479 12.66 -11.06 -27.12
C ASN A 479 13.44 -9.85 -26.50
N ILE A 480 13.49 -8.68 -27.18
CA ILE A 480 14.40 -7.51 -26.89
C ILE A 480 13.62 -6.15 -26.79
N ALA A 481 14.20 -5.10 -26.15
CA ALA A 481 13.62 -3.75 -25.94
C ALA A 481 14.44 -2.58 -26.56
N GLY A 482 13.92 -1.34 -26.53
CA GLY A 482 14.52 -0.11 -27.10
C GLY A 482 14.30 1.16 -26.26
N GLU A 483 14.78 2.32 -26.75
CA GLU A 483 14.90 3.61 -26.02
C GLU A 483 13.66 4.53 -26.12
N ASP A 484 13.50 5.44 -25.15
CA ASP A 484 12.30 6.28 -24.93
C ASP A 484 12.46 7.76 -25.34
N SER A 485 11.35 8.45 -25.63
CA SER A 485 11.31 9.91 -25.88
C SER A 485 11.17 10.75 -24.60
N PRO A 486 11.45 12.08 -24.63
CA PRO A 486 11.37 12.93 -23.43
C PRO A 486 10.01 12.96 -22.73
N ASN A 487 8.90 12.77 -23.46
CA ASN A 487 7.57 12.73 -22.87
C ASN A 487 7.29 11.36 -22.19
N GLU A 488 7.87 10.28 -22.71
CA GLU A 488 7.84 8.96 -22.09
C GLU A 488 8.78 8.88 -20.88
N VAL A 489 9.90 9.62 -20.88
CA VAL A 489 10.73 9.82 -19.69
C VAL A 489 9.95 10.51 -18.57
N TYR A 490 9.14 11.53 -18.89
CA TYR A 490 8.27 12.20 -17.91
C TYR A 490 7.20 11.25 -17.35
N VAL A 491 6.51 10.50 -18.23
CA VAL A 491 5.52 9.49 -17.80
C VAL A 491 6.17 8.41 -16.94
N LYS A 492 7.31 7.83 -17.34
CA LYS A 492 7.99 6.78 -16.58
C LYS A 492 8.60 7.28 -15.26
N ALA A 493 9.01 8.56 -15.18
CA ALA A 493 9.40 9.17 -13.92
C ALA A 493 8.19 9.24 -12.95
N ASN A 494 7.03 9.67 -13.45
CA ASN A 494 5.80 9.74 -12.67
C ASN A 494 5.29 8.35 -12.26
N GLU A 495 5.26 7.37 -13.17
CA GLU A 495 4.93 5.97 -12.88
C GLU A 495 5.89 5.34 -11.85
N ALA A 496 7.19 5.68 -11.89
CA ALA A 496 8.16 5.24 -10.89
C ALA A 496 7.91 5.88 -9.51
N MET A 497 7.54 7.16 -9.45
CA MET A 497 7.15 7.85 -8.20
C MET A 497 5.84 7.29 -7.63
N MET A 498 4.85 6.99 -8.49
CA MET A 498 3.56 6.38 -8.16
C MET A 498 3.65 4.90 -7.73
N SER A 499 4.81 4.27 -7.87
CA SER A 499 5.03 2.90 -7.38
C SER A 499 5.13 2.84 -5.85
N GLN A 500 4.88 1.68 -5.25
CA GLN A 500 5.08 1.49 -3.80
C GLN A 500 6.54 1.73 -3.38
N GLU A 501 7.52 1.45 -4.25
CA GLU A 501 8.92 1.77 -4.01
C GLU A 501 9.20 3.28 -4.13
N GLY A 502 8.50 3.98 -5.04
CA GLY A 502 8.55 5.44 -5.19
C GLY A 502 7.99 6.17 -3.98
N ILE A 503 6.81 5.77 -3.49
CA ILE A 503 6.19 6.30 -2.27
C ILE A 503 7.09 6.03 -1.05
N ALA A 504 7.53 4.78 -0.84
CA ALA A 504 8.43 4.44 0.26
C ALA A 504 9.79 5.16 0.15
N ARG A 505 10.27 5.46 -1.07
CA ARG A 505 11.44 6.29 -1.32
C ARG A 505 11.18 7.76 -0.99
N MET A 506 10.04 8.34 -1.33
CA MET A 506 9.66 9.71 -0.97
C MET A 506 9.53 9.87 0.55
N GLU A 507 8.90 8.91 1.24
CA GLU A 507 8.85 8.89 2.71
C GLU A 507 10.25 8.79 3.32
N LYS A 508 11.12 7.96 2.76
CA LYS A 508 12.49 7.76 3.24
C LYS A 508 13.42 8.93 2.90
N GLU A 509 13.23 9.60 1.76
CA GLU A 509 13.94 10.84 1.41
C GLU A 509 13.47 11.98 2.30
N SER A 510 12.17 12.10 2.57
CA SER A 510 11.62 12.98 3.62
C SER A 510 12.27 12.66 4.97
N GLU A 511 12.35 11.40 5.40
CA GLU A 511 12.98 11.03 6.69
C GLU A 511 14.51 11.18 6.75
N VAL A 512 15.20 11.17 5.61
CA VAL A 512 16.62 11.55 5.52
C VAL A 512 16.76 13.07 5.58
N GLN A 513 15.95 13.81 4.83
CA GLN A 513 15.92 15.28 4.85
C GLN A 513 15.55 15.79 6.25
N ILE A 514 14.53 15.27 6.91
CA ILE A 514 14.21 15.52 8.33
C ILE A 514 15.43 15.29 9.23
N LYS A 515 16.19 14.20 9.02
CA LYS A 515 17.41 13.96 9.79
C LYS A 515 18.50 14.97 9.49
N GLU A 516 18.62 15.51 8.28
CA GLU A 516 19.55 16.59 7.96
C GLU A 516 19.08 17.96 8.51
N LEU A 517 17.78 18.24 8.44
CA LEU A 517 17.10 19.41 8.99
C LEU A 517 17.17 19.46 10.53
N LEU A 518 17.18 18.31 11.21
CA LEU A 518 17.31 18.20 12.67
C LEU A 518 18.76 18.07 13.16
N ASN A 519 19.62 17.28 12.49
CA ASN A 519 20.99 17.02 12.96
C ASN A 519 22.02 18.10 12.59
N LYS A 520 21.64 19.16 11.86
CA LYS A 520 22.45 20.38 11.79
C LYS A 520 22.46 21.11 13.14
N LYS A 521 23.39 20.67 14.00
CA LYS A 521 23.97 21.41 15.12
C LYS A 521 25.45 21.62 14.84
N LYS A 522 25.85 22.85 14.51
CA LYS A 522 27.23 23.34 14.61
C LYS A 522 27.24 24.87 14.54
#